data_AF-F1YI57-F1
#
_entry.id   AF-F1YI57-F1
#
_cell.length_a   1.000
_cell.length_b   1.000
_cell.length_c   1.000
_cell.angle_alpha   90.00
_cell.angle_beta   90.00
_cell.angle_gamma   90.00
#
_symmetry.space_group_name_H-M   'P 1'
#
loop_
_entity.id
_entity.type
_entity.pdbx_description
1 polymer ?
#
loop_
_entity_poly.entity_id
_entity_poly.type
_entity_poly.pdbx_seq_one_letter_code
_entity_poly.pdbx_strand_id
1 'polypeptide(L)'
;MGRVGRVGMFAAVAAALTVLTAPVAGADPAQPSTANPSTTTPNSTTPNSTQPTTSESEVSQVSEPSIPMPVRDGALGYLATRSSTLWLKDRGADQVIANLPVPQTYSAANRQMAKTLKQELDSAAETPGACLQIIIDGADPSGGVFNYGFFAVEKQYCPK
;
A
#
# COMPACT_ATOMS: atom_id res chain seq x y z
N MET A 1 37.84 -39.66 19.45
CA MET A 1 37.44 -40.48 18.29
C MET A 1 36.12 -39.92 17.78
N GLY A 2 35.91 -39.45 16.56
CA GLY A 2 36.65 -39.56 15.30
C GLY A 2 35.61 -39.68 14.19
N ARG A 3 35.74 -38.81 13.16
CA ARG A 3 35.19 -38.81 11.78
C ARG A 3 34.42 -37.53 11.46
N VAL A 4 34.99 -36.60 10.68
CA VAL A 4 35.13 -36.63 9.19
C VAL A 4 33.72 -36.52 8.59
N GLY A 5 33.29 -35.45 7.93
CA GLY A 5 33.97 -34.64 6.91
C GLY A 5 33.21 -34.83 5.59
N ARG A 6 32.65 -33.75 5.03
CA ARG A 6 32.12 -33.56 3.65
C ARG A 6 31.67 -32.09 3.61
N VAL A 7 32.32 -31.11 2.98
CA VAL A 7 32.90 -30.98 1.62
C VAL A 7 31.94 -31.40 0.52
N GLY A 8 31.51 -30.39 -0.24
CA GLY A 8 30.73 -30.47 -1.47
C GLY A 8 29.62 -29.44 -1.45
N MET A 9 29.43 -28.56 -2.43
CA MET A 9 30.07 -28.40 -3.72
C MET A 9 29.60 -27.04 -4.24
N PHE A 10 30.53 -26.21 -4.70
CA PHE A 10 30.21 -25.00 -5.45
C PHE A 10 29.53 -25.40 -6.77
N ALA A 11 28.39 -24.79 -7.08
CA ALA A 11 27.83 -24.80 -8.42
C ALA A 11 27.45 -23.36 -8.79
N ALA A 12 28.41 -22.66 -9.40
CA ALA A 12 28.15 -21.43 -10.12
C ALA A 12 27.43 -21.79 -11.43
N VAL A 13 26.22 -21.26 -11.64
CA VAL A 13 25.57 -21.28 -12.96
C VAL A 13 25.76 -19.91 -13.58
N ALA A 14 26.54 -19.90 -14.66
CA ALA A 14 26.84 -18.73 -15.46
C ALA A 14 25.75 -18.45 -16.50
N ALA A 15 25.55 -17.15 -16.74
CA ALA A 15 25.27 -16.49 -18.01
C ALA A 15 24.09 -16.93 -18.91
N ALA A 16 23.19 -15.97 -19.19
CA ALA A 16 22.86 -15.57 -20.55
C ALA A 16 22.18 -14.19 -20.55
N LEU A 17 22.92 -13.15 -20.96
CA LEU A 17 22.37 -11.85 -21.37
C LEU A 17 21.85 -12.00 -22.80
N THR A 18 20.54 -11.89 -23.01
CA THR A 18 19.95 -11.70 -24.34
C THR A 18 19.52 -10.25 -24.50
N VAL A 19 20.31 -9.48 -25.26
CA VAL A 19 19.95 -8.15 -25.75
C VAL A 19 19.18 -8.34 -27.06
N LEU A 20 17.92 -7.90 -27.10
CA LEU A 20 17.14 -7.78 -28.33
C LEU A 20 17.14 -6.30 -28.75
N THR A 21 17.82 -6.01 -29.85
CA THR A 21 17.76 -4.75 -30.60
C THR A 21 16.92 -4.94 -31.86
N ALA A 22 15.99 -4.02 -32.13
CA ALA A 22 15.36 -3.80 -33.44
C ALA A 22 14.71 -2.39 -33.45
N PRO A 23 14.35 -1.81 -34.62
CA PRO A 23 15.11 -0.75 -35.28
C PRO A 23 14.45 0.64 -35.24
N VAL A 24 15.29 1.66 -35.36
CA VAL A 24 14.94 3.05 -35.68
C VAL A 24 14.77 3.21 -37.20
N ALA A 25 13.61 3.72 -37.61
CA ALA A 25 13.35 4.40 -38.89
C ALA A 25 12.17 5.34 -38.63
N GLY A 26 12.17 6.62 -38.92
CA GLY A 26 13.06 7.46 -39.70
C GLY A 26 12.17 8.56 -40.29
N ALA A 27 12.46 9.83 -39.97
CA ALA A 27 12.28 11.10 -40.72
C ALA A 27 10.90 11.39 -41.38
N ASP A 28 10.33 12.61 -41.44
CA ASP A 28 10.84 13.98 -41.68
C ASP A 28 9.63 15.00 -41.57
N PRO A 29 9.68 16.31 -41.95
CA PRO A 29 10.01 17.50 -41.14
C PRO A 29 8.89 18.60 -41.00
N ALA A 30 9.21 19.67 -40.23
CA ALA A 30 8.83 21.11 -40.34
C ALA A 30 7.35 21.58 -40.20
N GLN A 31 6.94 22.30 -39.12
CA GLN A 31 6.97 23.78 -38.85
C GLN A 31 5.61 24.50 -39.17
N PRO A 32 5.33 25.76 -38.76
CA PRO A 32 4.76 26.19 -37.46
C PRO A 32 3.44 27.04 -37.52
N SER A 33 2.95 27.41 -36.32
CA SER A 33 2.21 28.63 -35.94
C SER A 33 0.76 28.84 -36.38
N THR A 34 -0.12 29.03 -35.39
CA THR A 34 -1.05 30.18 -35.37
C THR A 34 -1.53 30.45 -33.94
N ALA A 35 -1.14 31.62 -33.43
CA ALA A 35 -1.71 32.24 -32.25
C ALA A 35 -3.12 32.75 -32.57
N ASN A 36 -4.02 32.76 -31.60
CA ASN A 36 -5.23 33.57 -31.67
C ASN A 36 -5.46 34.26 -30.31
N PRO A 37 -5.41 35.59 -30.23
CA PRO A 37 -5.83 36.35 -29.04
C PRO A 37 -7.32 36.68 -29.17
N SER A 38 -8.07 36.52 -28.10
CA SER A 38 -9.41 37.13 -27.99
C SER A 38 -9.54 37.79 -26.63
N THR A 39 -9.40 39.10 -26.70
CA THR A 39 -9.84 40.10 -25.72
C THR A 39 -11.34 40.01 -25.47
N THR A 40 -11.78 40.01 -24.21
CA THR A 40 -12.91 40.83 -23.76
C THR A 40 -13.00 40.82 -22.23
N THR A 41 -12.68 41.95 -21.61
CA THR A 41 -13.17 42.33 -20.28
C THR A 41 -14.54 42.98 -20.46
N PRO A 42 -15.49 42.71 -19.56
CA PRO A 42 -16.26 43.81 -19.00
C PRO A 42 -16.18 43.83 -17.47
N ASN A 43 -16.22 45.07 -16.98
CA ASN A 43 -16.07 45.47 -15.61
C ASN A 43 -17.38 45.25 -14.79
N SER A 44 -17.20 45.28 -13.47
CA SER A 44 -18.15 45.72 -12.43
C SER A 44 -18.98 44.72 -11.63
N THR A 45 -18.96 45.04 -10.33
CA THR A 45 -19.97 44.89 -9.27
C THR A 45 -20.04 43.57 -8.50
N THR A 46 -19.42 43.60 -7.32
CA THR A 46 -19.78 42.82 -6.13
C THR A 46 -21.27 43.01 -5.79
N PRO A 47 -21.95 41.97 -5.31
CA PRO A 47 -22.33 42.00 -3.91
C PRO A 47 -22.04 40.69 -3.18
N ASN A 48 -21.68 40.88 -1.92
CA ASN A 48 -21.54 39.92 -0.84
C ASN A 48 -22.62 38.82 -0.89
N SER A 49 -22.21 37.56 -1.03
CA SER A 49 -23.05 36.41 -0.72
C SER A 49 -22.38 35.65 0.42
N THR A 50 -22.88 35.91 1.62
CA THR A 50 -22.62 35.11 2.82
C THR A 50 -23.15 33.71 2.55
N GLN A 51 -22.28 32.81 2.10
CA GLN A 51 -22.61 31.39 1.99
C GLN A 51 -22.30 30.72 3.34
N PRO A 52 -23.28 30.14 4.05
CA PRO A 52 -22.99 29.21 5.12
C PRO A 52 -22.63 27.89 4.47
N THR A 53 -21.35 27.62 4.26
CA THR A 53 -20.90 26.26 3.97
C THR A 53 -20.25 25.74 5.23
N THR A 54 -21.12 25.18 6.06
CA THR A 54 -20.93 23.99 6.87
C THR A 54 -19.47 23.60 7.03
N SER A 55 -18.94 23.76 8.24
CA SER A 55 -17.76 23.04 8.69
C SER A 55 -18.03 21.56 8.51
N GLU A 56 -17.63 21.01 7.37
CA GLU A 56 -17.58 19.58 7.12
C GLU A 56 -16.49 19.07 8.05
N SER A 57 -16.93 18.70 9.25
CA SER A 57 -16.10 17.93 10.17
C SER A 57 -15.68 16.72 9.37
N GLU A 58 -14.41 16.66 9.03
CA GLU A 58 -13.74 15.48 8.51
C GLU A 58 -13.94 14.40 9.59
N VAL A 59 -15.07 13.71 9.52
CA VAL A 59 -15.33 12.52 10.32
C VAL A 59 -14.27 11.55 9.83
N SER A 60 -13.16 11.49 10.56
CA SER A 60 -12.23 10.37 10.48
C SER A 60 -13.07 9.13 10.71
N GLN A 61 -13.48 8.50 9.62
CA GLN A 61 -14.15 7.21 9.65
C GLN A 61 -13.09 6.21 10.09
N VAL A 62 -12.93 6.10 11.40
CA VAL A 62 -12.24 4.98 12.01
C VAL A 62 -13.06 3.76 11.62
N SER A 63 -12.49 2.84 10.84
CA SER A 63 -13.13 1.57 10.52
C SER A 63 -13.59 0.94 11.84
N GLU A 64 -14.84 0.49 11.98
CA GLU A 64 -15.24 -0.22 13.19
C GLU A 64 -14.70 -1.65 13.14
N PRO A 65 -14.12 -2.20 14.23
CA PRO A 65 -13.68 -3.60 14.24
C PRO A 65 -14.85 -4.53 13.92
N SER A 66 -14.57 -5.61 13.19
CA SER A 66 -15.60 -6.51 12.69
C SER A 66 -15.23 -7.99 12.90
N ILE A 67 -16.04 -8.89 12.36
CA ILE A 67 -15.71 -10.32 12.31
C ILE A 67 -14.45 -10.55 11.46
N PRO A 68 -13.62 -11.57 11.77
CA PRO A 68 -12.44 -11.88 10.97
C PRO A 68 -12.81 -12.10 9.51
N MET A 69 -12.02 -11.50 8.62
CA MET A 69 -12.14 -11.73 7.20
C MET A 69 -11.75 -13.17 6.84
N PRO A 70 -12.50 -13.82 5.94
CA PRO A 70 -12.19 -15.18 5.52
C PRO A 70 -10.85 -15.23 4.78
N VAL A 71 -10.09 -16.29 5.02
CA VAL A 71 -8.81 -16.55 4.37
C VAL A 71 -9.06 -17.48 3.18
N ARG A 72 -8.61 -17.07 1.99
CA ARG A 72 -8.76 -17.88 0.76
C ARG A 72 -7.77 -19.06 0.77
N ASP A 73 -8.07 -20.08 -0.02
CA ASP A 73 -7.15 -21.20 -0.21
C ASP A 73 -5.81 -20.71 -0.79
N GLY A 74 -4.70 -21.16 -0.17
CA GLY A 74 -3.35 -20.74 -0.53
C GLY A 74 -2.92 -19.40 0.06
N ALA A 75 -3.80 -18.69 0.77
CA ALA A 75 -3.44 -17.50 1.55
C ALA A 75 -3.08 -17.87 2.98
N LEU A 76 -2.34 -16.98 3.65
CA LEU A 76 -2.00 -17.08 5.06
C LEU A 76 -2.78 -16.04 5.84
N GLY A 77 -3.50 -16.46 6.88
CA GLY A 77 -4.18 -15.56 7.80
C GLY A 77 -3.59 -15.65 9.20
N TYR A 78 -3.33 -14.50 9.81
CA TYR A 78 -2.83 -14.36 11.17
C TYR A 78 -3.75 -13.45 11.97
N LEU A 79 -4.10 -13.87 13.18
CA LEU A 79 -4.73 -13.02 14.18
C LEU A 79 -3.69 -12.65 15.23
N ALA A 80 -3.40 -11.36 15.35
CA ALA A 80 -2.53 -10.85 16.40
C ALA A 80 -3.26 -10.86 17.74
N THR A 81 -2.50 -11.00 18.83
CA THR A 81 -3.06 -10.70 20.16
C THR A 81 -3.30 -9.20 20.31
N ARG A 82 -4.08 -8.81 21.31
CA ARG A 82 -4.25 -7.39 21.68
C ARG A 82 -2.91 -6.71 21.96
N SER A 83 -2.03 -7.37 22.70
CA SER A 83 -0.72 -6.82 23.07
C SER A 83 0.19 -6.62 21.86
N SER A 84 0.21 -7.57 20.92
CA SER A 84 0.94 -7.42 19.66
C SER A 84 0.37 -6.29 18.80
N THR A 85 -0.95 -6.15 18.74
CA THR A 85 -1.62 -5.05 17.99
C THR A 85 -1.21 -3.68 18.53
N LEU A 86 -1.26 -3.50 19.86
CA LEU A 86 -0.82 -2.26 20.51
C LEU A 86 0.67 -2.02 20.32
N TRP A 87 1.49 -3.06 20.45
CA TRP A 87 2.92 -2.95 20.20
C TRP A 87 3.24 -2.52 18.77
N LEU A 88 2.51 -3.01 17.76
CA LEU A 88 2.67 -2.58 16.36
C LEU A 88 2.34 -1.09 16.19
N LYS A 89 1.24 -0.63 16.80
CA LYS A 89 0.85 0.79 16.77
C LYS A 89 1.89 1.68 17.44
N ASP A 90 2.34 1.31 18.64
CA ASP A 90 3.31 2.08 19.42
C ASP A 90 4.66 2.25 18.70
N ARG A 91 5.01 1.30 17.84
CA ARG A 91 6.22 1.36 17.01
C ARG A 91 6.03 2.02 15.65
N GLY A 92 4.82 2.46 15.32
CA GLY A 92 4.52 3.10 14.04
C GLY A 92 4.82 2.17 12.87
N ALA A 93 4.34 0.92 12.94
CA ALA A 93 4.57 -0.07 11.88
C ALA A 93 4.15 0.44 10.49
N ASP A 94 3.09 1.25 10.42
CA ASP A 94 2.67 1.97 9.22
C ASP A 94 3.76 2.90 8.67
N GLN A 95 4.40 3.68 9.53
CA GLN A 95 5.48 4.60 9.14
C GLN A 95 6.71 3.83 8.68
N VAL A 96 7.04 2.72 9.35
CA VAL A 96 8.14 1.85 8.92
C VAL A 96 7.86 1.32 7.51
N ILE A 97 6.66 0.79 7.27
CA ILE A 97 6.25 0.30 5.96
C ILE A 97 6.30 1.41 4.92
N ALA A 98 5.68 2.57 5.18
CA ALA A 98 5.61 3.68 4.23
C ALA A 98 6.98 4.16 3.74
N ASN A 99 8.01 4.01 4.57
CA ASN A 99 9.38 4.47 4.32
C ASN A 99 10.35 3.34 3.92
N LEU A 100 9.86 2.12 3.66
CA LEU A 100 10.71 1.04 3.14
C LEU A 100 11.29 1.43 1.77
N PRO A 101 12.58 1.15 1.52
CA PRO A 101 13.19 1.37 0.22
C PRO A 101 12.68 0.31 -0.78
N VAL A 102 11.53 0.59 -1.40
CA VAL A 102 10.94 -0.24 -2.45
C VAL A 102 11.23 0.34 -3.84
N PRO A 103 11.28 -0.48 -4.91
CA PRO A 103 11.33 0.02 -6.27
C PRO A 103 10.21 1.02 -6.54
N GLN A 104 10.49 2.03 -7.37
CA GLN A 104 9.56 3.14 -7.60
C GLN A 104 8.18 2.67 -8.09
N THR A 105 8.14 1.57 -8.85
CA THR A 105 6.92 0.90 -9.35
C THR A 105 6.00 0.41 -8.24
N TYR A 106 6.52 0.09 -7.05
CA TYR A 106 5.75 -0.40 -5.90
C TYR A 106 5.53 0.65 -4.81
N SER A 107 6.16 1.82 -4.92
CA SER A 107 6.12 2.88 -3.89
C SER A 107 4.69 3.34 -3.54
N ALA A 108 3.82 3.46 -4.55
CA ALA A 108 2.43 3.85 -4.35
C ALA A 108 1.64 2.76 -3.62
N ALA A 109 1.79 1.50 -4.04
CA ALA A 109 1.15 0.36 -3.39
C ALA A 109 1.60 0.21 -1.93
N ASN A 110 2.90 0.40 -1.67
CA ASN A 110 3.47 0.33 -0.32
C ASN A 110 2.94 1.46 0.60
N ARG A 111 2.82 2.69 0.09
CA ARG A 111 2.19 3.80 0.84
C ARG A 111 0.71 3.55 1.11
N GLN A 112 -0.01 2.99 0.14
CA GLN A 112 -1.42 2.64 0.33
C GLN A 112 -1.58 1.54 1.39
N MET A 113 -0.74 0.51 1.35
CA MET A 113 -0.68 -0.55 2.34
C MET A 113 -0.42 -0.01 3.75
N ALA A 114 0.55 0.90 3.89
CA ALA A 114 0.82 1.58 5.17
C ALA A 114 -0.38 2.38 5.67
N LYS A 115 -1.08 3.11 4.78
CA LYS A 115 -2.29 3.87 5.13
C LYS A 115 -3.39 2.94 5.66
N THR A 116 -3.66 1.83 4.98
CA THR A 116 -4.65 0.85 5.42
C THR A 116 -4.25 0.22 6.75
N LEU A 117 -2.98 -0.18 6.92
CA LEU A 117 -2.50 -0.68 8.21
C LEU A 117 -2.71 0.33 9.34
N LYS A 118 -2.41 1.61 9.11
CA LYS A 118 -2.62 2.67 10.10
C LYS A 118 -4.09 2.75 10.52
N GLN A 119 -5.01 2.78 9.56
CA GLN A 119 -6.44 2.90 9.84
C GLN A 119 -6.95 1.73 10.71
N GLU A 120 -6.54 0.51 10.37
CA GLU A 120 -6.97 -0.70 11.09
C GLU A 120 -6.28 -0.85 12.45
N LEU A 121 -5.01 -0.42 12.57
CA LEU A 121 -4.34 -0.32 13.88
C LEU A 121 -4.97 0.73 14.78
N ASP A 122 -5.35 1.88 14.22
CA ASP A 122 -6.02 2.95 14.97
C ASP A 122 -7.38 2.46 15.48
N SER A 123 -8.18 1.88 14.59
CA SER A 123 -9.46 1.21 14.93
C SER A 123 -9.33 0.17 16.03
N ALA A 124 -8.42 -0.80 15.85
CA ALA A 124 -8.22 -1.85 16.83
C ALA A 124 -7.74 -1.26 18.16
N ALA A 125 -6.82 -0.29 18.13
CA ALA A 125 -6.28 0.33 19.35
C ALA A 125 -7.33 1.12 20.14
N GLU A 126 -8.22 1.84 19.47
CA GLU A 126 -9.28 2.63 20.10
C GLU A 126 -10.39 1.75 20.69
N THR A 127 -10.57 0.54 20.15
CA THR A 127 -11.60 -0.39 20.62
C THR A 127 -11.06 -1.35 21.70
N PRO A 128 -11.61 -1.34 22.93
CA PRO A 128 -11.12 -2.19 24.01
C PRO A 128 -11.19 -3.69 23.70
N GLY A 129 -10.02 -4.31 23.62
CA GLY A 129 -9.88 -5.76 23.41
C GLY A 129 -9.86 -6.19 21.95
N ALA A 130 -10.06 -5.28 21.00
CA ALA A 130 -9.91 -5.57 19.57
C ALA A 130 -8.43 -5.82 19.19
N CYS A 131 -8.23 -6.58 18.13
CA CYS A 131 -6.92 -6.98 17.62
C CYS A 131 -6.84 -6.84 16.10
N LEU A 132 -5.64 -6.96 15.56
CA LEU A 132 -5.39 -6.92 14.13
C LEU A 132 -5.40 -8.34 13.53
N GLN A 133 -6.12 -8.51 12.43
CA GLN A 133 -5.93 -9.62 11.50
C GLN A 133 -5.05 -9.16 10.32
N ILE A 134 -4.16 -10.04 9.89
CA ILE A 134 -3.32 -9.88 8.71
C ILE A 134 -3.59 -11.05 7.77
N ILE A 135 -3.94 -10.76 6.51
CA ILE A 135 -4.08 -11.76 5.46
C ILE A 135 -3.00 -11.50 4.42
N ILE A 136 -2.25 -12.54 4.08
CA ILE A 136 -1.19 -12.52 3.06
C ILE A 136 -1.63 -13.46 1.95
N ASP A 137 -2.08 -12.89 0.85
CA ASP A 137 -2.41 -13.62 -0.35
C ASP A 137 -1.15 -13.81 -1.20
N GLY A 138 -0.98 -15.03 -1.73
CA GLY A 138 0.08 -15.36 -2.68
C GLY A 138 0.06 -14.50 -3.94
N ALA A 139 1.13 -14.66 -4.74
CA ALA A 139 1.15 -14.18 -6.11
C ALA A 139 -0.10 -14.68 -6.86
N ASP A 140 -0.89 -13.75 -7.40
CA ASP A 140 -1.90 -14.11 -8.40
C ASP A 140 -1.18 -14.77 -9.59
N PRO A 141 -1.80 -15.75 -10.30
CA PRO A 141 -1.25 -16.32 -11.54
C PRO A 141 -0.80 -15.29 -12.59
N SER A 142 -1.23 -14.03 -12.47
CA SER A 142 -0.75 -12.87 -13.24
C SER A 142 0.62 -12.28 -12.81
N GLY A 143 1.30 -12.84 -11.80
CA GLY A 143 2.72 -12.54 -11.50
C GLY A 143 2.99 -11.48 -10.42
N GLY A 144 2.06 -11.24 -9.50
CA GLY A 144 2.23 -10.29 -8.37
C GLY A 144 3.13 -10.82 -7.24
N VAL A 145 3.63 -9.94 -6.35
CA VAL A 145 4.63 -10.25 -5.30
C VAL A 145 4.01 -10.29 -3.89
N PHE A 146 2.86 -10.94 -3.73
CA PHE A 146 2.00 -10.96 -2.52
C PHE A 146 1.10 -9.73 -2.34
N ASN A 147 -0.13 -9.96 -1.87
CA ASN A 147 -1.08 -8.91 -1.45
C ASN A 147 -1.34 -9.02 0.05
N TYR A 148 -1.48 -7.87 0.73
CA TYR A 148 -1.69 -7.82 2.17
C TYR A 148 -3.04 -7.15 2.48
N GLY A 149 -3.84 -7.82 3.31
CA GLY A 149 -5.05 -7.29 3.92
C GLY A 149 -4.86 -7.09 5.42
N PHE A 150 -5.30 -5.96 5.94
CA PHE A 150 -5.31 -5.65 7.36
C PHE A 150 -6.74 -5.39 7.79
N PHE A 151 -7.14 -5.92 8.94
CA PHE A 151 -8.50 -5.78 9.44
C PHE A 151 -8.51 -5.69 10.96
N ALA A 152 -9.21 -4.71 11.51
CA ALA A 152 -9.52 -4.66 12.92
C ALA A 152 -10.62 -5.68 13.24
N VAL A 153 -10.36 -6.49 14.26
CA VAL A 153 -11.20 -7.62 14.63
C VAL A 153 -11.71 -7.46 16.06
N GLU A 154 -13.00 -7.75 16.23
CA GLU A 154 -13.67 -7.67 17.53
C GLU A 154 -13.07 -8.62 18.58
N LYS A 155 -13.13 -8.20 19.84
CA LYS A 155 -12.50 -8.85 20.99
C LYS A 155 -12.78 -10.35 21.08
N GLN A 156 -14.00 -10.80 20.79
CA GLN A 156 -14.38 -12.21 20.95
C GLN A 156 -13.63 -13.17 20.01
N TYR A 157 -13.03 -12.66 18.94
CA TYR A 157 -12.25 -13.46 18.00
C TYR A 157 -10.73 -13.34 18.24
N CYS A 158 -10.32 -12.44 19.13
CA CYS A 158 -8.91 -12.19 19.40
C CYS A 158 -8.29 -13.31 20.24
N PRO A 159 -7.10 -13.80 19.87
CA PRO A 159 -6.31 -14.69 20.71
C PRO A 159 -5.99 -14.06 22.07
N LYS A 160 -6.00 -14.88 23.12
CA LYS A 160 -5.69 -14.47 24.49
C LYS A 160 -4.20 -14.34 24.73
#